data_AF-A0A2T2WYB9-F1
#
_entry.id   AF-A0A2T2WYB9-F1
#
_cell.length_a   1.000
_cell.length_b   1.000
_cell.length_c   1.000
_cell.angle_alpha   90.00
_cell.angle_beta   90.00
_cell.angle_gamma   90.00
#
_symmetry.space_group_name_H-M   'P 1'
#
loop_
_entity.id
_entity.type
_entity.pdbx_description
1 polymer ?
#
loop_
_entity_poly.entity_id
_entity_poly.type
_entity_poly.pdbx_seq_one_letter_code
_entity_poly.pdbx_strand_id
1 'polypeptide(L)'
;MDLTIHGLLYSAVALLGLVLVHELGHIIMAQCVGVKTPPKIKIRGIVAIGVAIDTSKLSRRAIAYTLIAGSWAEWILIPAIFIEGSHYAPLLVILIAAHWAFNWIPWGILPNDGTRLWRL
;
A
#
# COMPACT_ATOMS: atom_id res chain seq x y z
N MET A 1 -0.79 11.09 -30.96
CA MET A 1 -2.03 10.59 -30.32
C MET A 1 -1.81 9.27 -29.56
N ASP A 2 -0.57 8.77 -29.42
CA ASP A 2 -0.23 7.52 -28.69
C ASP A 2 0.05 7.67 -27.19
N LEU A 3 0.03 8.90 -26.67
CA LEU A 3 0.34 9.21 -25.26
C LEU A 3 -0.70 8.68 -24.27
N THR A 4 -1.95 8.45 -24.69
CA THR A 4 -3.04 8.10 -23.78
C THR A 4 -3.02 6.62 -23.37
N ILE A 5 -2.84 5.69 -24.32
CA ILE A 5 -2.80 4.26 -24.03
C ILE A 5 -1.52 3.89 -23.26
N HIS A 6 -0.36 4.39 -23.72
CA HIS A 6 0.92 4.13 -23.05
C HIS A 6 0.98 4.75 -21.66
N GLY A 7 0.50 5.99 -21.49
CA GLY A 7 0.41 6.62 -20.18
C GLY A 7 -0.55 5.90 -19.22
N LEU A 8 -1.69 5.42 -19.73
CA LEU A 8 -2.65 4.66 -18.94
C LEU A 8 -2.08 3.30 -18.51
N LEU A 9 -1.45 2.57 -19.42
CA LEU A 9 -0.79 1.29 -19.12
C LEU A 9 0.35 1.48 -18.11
N TYR A 10 1.21 2.48 -18.32
CA TYR A 10 2.29 2.79 -17.41
C TYR A 10 1.77 3.13 -16.00
N SER A 11 0.73 3.96 -15.91
CA SER A 11 0.09 4.31 -14.63
C SER A 11 -0.55 3.11 -13.94
N ALA A 12 -1.19 2.21 -14.69
CA ALA A 12 -1.80 1.00 -14.14
C ALA A 12 -0.74 0.03 -13.59
N VAL A 13 0.37 -0.17 -14.33
CA VAL A 13 1.50 -1.00 -13.87
C VAL A 13 2.15 -0.39 -12.64
N ALA A 14 2.36 0.93 -12.62
CA ALA A 14 2.94 1.60 -11.47
C ALA A 14 2.02 1.54 -10.24
N LEU A 15 0.71 1.71 -10.41
CA LEU A 15 -0.27 1.56 -9.34
C LEU A 15 -0.28 0.13 -8.79
N LEU A 16 -0.19 -0.88 -9.65
CA LEU A 16 -0.07 -2.27 -9.22
C LEU A 16 1.22 -2.49 -8.42
N GLY A 17 2.36 -1.98 -8.91
CA GLY A 17 3.64 -2.03 -8.20
C GLY A 17 3.57 -1.35 -6.83
N LEU A 18 2.89 -0.20 -6.75
CA LEU A 18 2.66 0.54 -5.51
C LEU A 18 1.85 -0.28 -4.50
N VAL A 19 0.73 -0.87 -4.93
CA VAL A 19 -0.10 -1.75 -4.09
C VAL A 19 0.71 -2.95 -3.61
N LEU A 20 1.48 -3.60 -4.48
CA LEU A 20 2.30 -4.74 -4.09
C LEU A 20 3.35 -4.38 -3.04
N VAL A 21 4.02 -3.23 -3.20
CA VAL A 21 5.02 -2.74 -2.23
C VAL A 21 4.37 -2.40 -0.89
N HIS A 22 3.21 -1.77 -0.92
CA HIS A 22 2.42 -1.47 0.27
C HIS A 22 2.06 -2.76 1.04
N GLU A 23 1.46 -3.73 0.35
CA GLU A 23 1.07 -5.00 0.97
C GLU A 23 2.28 -5.81 1.46
N LEU A 24 3.41 -5.73 0.75
CA LEU A 24 4.66 -6.35 1.19
C LEU A 24 5.18 -5.72 2.49
N GLY A 25 5.02 -4.41 2.67
CA GLY A 25 5.33 -3.72 3.93
C GLY A 25 4.55 -4.29 5.12
N HIS A 26 3.25 -4.53 4.95
CA HIS A 26 2.43 -5.19 5.97
C HIS A 26 2.91 -6.62 6.25
N ILE A 27 3.20 -7.40 5.22
CA ILE A 27 3.65 -8.80 5.36
C ILE A 27 4.96 -8.87 6.15
N ILE A 28 5.96 -8.08 5.73
CA ILE A 28 7.28 -8.07 6.37
C ILE A 28 7.13 -7.68 7.85
N MET A 29 6.40 -6.60 8.13
CA MET A 29 6.22 -6.16 9.52
C MET A 29 5.42 -7.17 10.34
N ALA A 30 4.38 -7.80 9.78
CA ALA A 30 3.63 -8.84 10.45
C ALA A 30 4.52 -10.03 10.85
N GLN A 31 5.43 -10.45 9.98
CA GLN A 31 6.42 -11.47 10.29
C GLN A 31 7.38 -11.01 11.40
N CYS A 32 7.84 -9.77 11.36
CA CYS A 32 8.70 -9.20 12.41
C CYS A 32 8.01 -9.16 13.79
N VAL A 33 6.70 -8.94 13.86
CA VAL A 33 5.94 -8.91 15.12
C VAL A 33 5.40 -10.29 15.53
N GLY A 34 5.79 -11.37 14.84
CA GLY A 34 5.54 -12.75 15.25
C GLY A 34 4.37 -13.47 14.58
N VAL A 35 3.79 -12.91 13.51
CA VAL A 35 2.80 -13.62 12.69
C VAL A 35 3.51 -14.70 11.87
N LYS A 36 3.15 -15.97 12.09
CA LYS A 36 3.71 -17.12 11.38
C LYS A 36 2.80 -17.64 10.27
N THR A 37 1.53 -17.24 10.27
CA THR A 37 0.57 -17.67 9.27
C THR A 37 0.88 -17.01 7.94
N PRO A 38 0.88 -17.77 6.83
CA PRO A 38 1.11 -17.20 5.52
C PRO A 38 0.01 -16.17 5.21
N PRO A 39 0.37 -14.98 4.67
CA PRO A 39 -0.60 -13.97 4.30
C PRO A 39 -1.51 -14.53 3.21
N LYS A 40 -2.81 -14.25 3.32
CA LYS A 40 -3.78 -14.65 2.28
C LYS A 40 -4.12 -13.43 1.45
N ILE A 41 -3.96 -13.53 0.13
CA ILE A 41 -4.45 -12.50 -0.78
C ILE A 41 -5.98 -12.43 -0.63
N LYS A 42 -6.50 -11.25 -0.37
CA LYS A 42 -7.92 -11.00 -0.24
C LYS A 42 -8.32 -9.88 -1.19
N ILE A 43 -9.19 -10.24 -2.14
CA ILE A 43 -9.84 -9.28 -3.01
C ILE A 43 -11.16 -8.89 -2.34
N ARG A 44 -11.34 -7.60 -2.01
CA ARG A 44 -12.59 -7.06 -1.47
C ARG A 44 -13.25 -6.15 -2.50
N GLY A 45 -14.29 -6.66 -3.16
CA GLY A 45 -14.99 -5.93 -4.21
C GLY A 45 -14.16 -5.80 -5.50
N ILE A 46 -14.52 -4.82 -6.33
CA ILE A 46 -13.86 -4.59 -7.63
C ILE A 46 -12.55 -3.78 -7.47
N VAL A 47 -12.34 -3.12 -6.32
CA VAL A 47 -11.39 -1.99 -6.21
C VAL A 47 -10.28 -2.20 -5.16
N ALA A 48 -10.36 -3.20 -4.28
CA ALA A 48 -9.37 -3.41 -3.23
C ALA A 48 -8.74 -4.81 -3.30
N ILE A 49 -7.49 -4.85 -3.74
CA ILE A 49 -6.60 -6.01 -3.56
C ILE A 49 -5.78 -5.72 -2.30
N GLY A 50 -5.79 -6.63 -1.33
CA GLY A 50 -4.90 -6.52 -0.17
C GLY A 50 -4.60 -7.86 0.48
N VAL A 51 -3.89 -7.85 1.61
CA VAL A 51 -3.54 -9.07 2.34
C VAL A 51 -4.29 -9.20 3.67
N ALA A 52 -4.81 -10.40 3.91
CA ALA A 52 -5.39 -10.76 5.20
C ALA A 52 -4.30 -11.35 6.10
N ILE A 53 -3.95 -10.60 7.14
CA ILE A 53 -3.00 -10.99 8.19
C ILE A 53 -3.80 -11.33 9.45
N ASP A 54 -3.55 -12.50 10.03
CA ASP A 54 -4.15 -12.89 11.30
C ASP A 54 -3.52 -12.09 12.45
N THR A 55 -4.30 -11.18 13.03
CA THR A 55 -3.87 -10.33 14.14
C THR A 55 -4.48 -10.75 15.49
N SER A 56 -5.14 -11.91 15.58
CA SER A 56 -5.88 -12.35 16.78
C SER A 56 -5.02 -12.46 18.04
N LYS A 57 -3.71 -12.73 17.87
CA LYS A 57 -2.74 -12.91 18.96
C LYS A 57 -1.77 -11.73 19.12
N LEU A 58 -1.96 -10.65 18.36
CA LEU A 58 -1.05 -9.50 18.38
C LEU A 58 -1.52 -8.44 19.40
N SER A 59 -0.55 -7.75 20.00
CA SER A 59 -0.84 -6.56 20.80
C SER A 59 -1.31 -5.40 19.92
N ARG A 60 -2.07 -4.44 20.46
CA ARG A 60 -2.49 -3.24 19.73
C ARG A 60 -1.31 -2.49 19.10
N ARG A 61 -0.16 -2.43 19.78
CA ARG A 61 1.06 -1.81 19.26
C ARG A 61 1.62 -2.57 18.04
N ALA A 62 1.67 -3.90 18.11
CA ALA A 62 2.10 -4.73 16.99
C ALA A 62 1.18 -4.53 15.78
N ILE A 63 -0.14 -4.48 16.00
CA ILE A 63 -1.11 -4.20 14.93
C ILE A 63 -0.87 -2.81 14.34
N ALA A 64 -0.66 -1.78 15.18
CA ALA A 64 -0.38 -0.42 14.70
C ALA A 64 0.90 -0.37 13.84
N TYR A 65 1.99 -1.02 14.27
CA TYR A 65 3.21 -1.09 13.46
C TYR A 65 2.99 -1.78 12.13
N THR A 66 2.26 -2.91 12.11
CA THR A 66 1.89 -3.58 10.86
C THR A 66 1.12 -2.65 9.93
N LEU A 67 0.13 -1.88 10.42
CA LEU A 67 -0.65 -0.96 9.59
C LEU A 67 0.18 0.21 9.07
N ILE A 68 1.06 0.77 9.90
CA ILE A 68 1.93 1.86 9.50
C ILE A 68 2.93 1.40 8.42
N ALA A 69 3.44 0.16 8.52
CA ALA A 69 4.48 -0.36 7.64
C ALA A 69 4.13 -0.36 6.15
N GLY A 70 2.88 -0.60 5.78
CA GLY A 70 2.48 -0.61 4.36
C GLY A 70 2.71 0.75 3.71
N SER A 71 2.17 1.79 4.31
CA SER A 71 2.34 3.17 3.85
C SER A 71 3.80 3.65 3.89
N TRP A 72 4.63 3.15 4.83
CA TRP A 72 6.06 3.49 4.86
C TRP A 72 6.87 2.80 3.76
N ALA A 73 6.48 1.59 3.34
CA ALA A 73 7.17 0.87 2.27
C ALA A 73 7.11 1.61 0.93
N GLU A 74 6.03 2.36 0.69
CA GLU A 74 5.85 3.13 -0.55
C GLU A 74 6.93 4.20 -0.77
N TRP A 75 7.52 4.75 0.29
CA TRP A 75 8.54 5.79 0.18
C TRP A 75 9.81 5.30 -0.50
N ILE A 76 10.06 3.98 -0.52
CA ILE A 76 11.19 3.36 -1.23
C ILE A 76 11.06 3.55 -2.75
N LEU A 77 9.83 3.77 -3.26
CA LEU A 77 9.59 3.96 -4.69
C LEU A 77 9.95 5.36 -5.18
N ILE A 78 9.97 6.37 -4.31
CA ILE A 78 10.25 7.75 -4.71
C ILE A 78 11.68 7.88 -5.29
N PRO A 79 12.75 7.42 -4.62
CA PRO A 79 14.09 7.43 -5.22
C PRO A 79 14.18 6.66 -6.54
N ALA A 80 13.50 5.51 -6.64
CA ALA A 80 13.52 4.68 -7.85
C ALA A 80 12.93 5.44 -9.06
N ILE A 81 11.86 6.21 -8.84
CA ILE A 81 11.21 7.04 -9.87
C ILE A 81 12.17 8.12 -10.39
N PHE A 82 12.93 8.77 -9.49
CA PHE A 82 13.89 9.80 -9.89
C PHE A 82 15.12 9.23 -10.61
N ILE A 83 15.54 7.99 -10.27
CA ILE A 83 16.64 7.30 -10.95
C ILE A 83 16.24 6.86 -12.36
N GLU A 84 15.01 6.40 -12.57
CA GLU A 84 14.51 5.97 -13.89
C GLU A 84 14.48 7.13 -14.90
N GLY A 85 14.30 8.37 -14.46
CA GLY A 85 14.30 9.55 -15.33
C GLY A 85 13.10 9.64 -16.27
N SER A 86 12.01 8.92 -15.98
CA SER A 86 10.80 8.87 -16.80
C SER A 86 10.08 10.23 -16.84
N HIS A 87 9.58 10.63 -18.01
CA HIS A 87 8.73 11.82 -18.16
C HIS A 87 7.38 11.69 -17.42
N TYR A 88 7.03 10.48 -16.96
CA TYR A 88 5.86 10.22 -16.11
C TYR A 88 6.16 10.33 -14.60
N ALA A 89 7.40 10.62 -14.18
CA ALA A 89 7.78 10.71 -12.78
C ALA A 89 6.85 11.61 -11.93
N PRO A 90 6.43 12.82 -12.38
CA PRO A 90 5.49 13.64 -11.61
C PRO A 90 4.14 12.95 -11.37
N LEU A 91 3.62 12.23 -12.37
CA LEU A 91 2.37 11.49 -12.24
C LEU A 91 2.52 10.35 -11.22
N LEU A 92 3.66 9.64 -11.23
CA LEU A 92 3.93 8.58 -10.26
C LEU A 92 4.03 9.10 -8.84
N VAL A 93 4.69 10.24 -8.62
CA VAL A 93 4.77 10.88 -7.31
C VAL A 93 3.38 11.29 -6.81
N ILE A 94 2.53 11.81 -7.70
CA ILE A 94 1.13 12.13 -7.36
C ILE A 94 0.36 10.85 -6.99
N LEU A 95 0.54 9.75 -7.73
CA LEU A 95 -0.10 8.47 -7.42
C LEU A 95 0.33 7.91 -6.06
N ILE A 96 1.63 7.98 -5.74
CA ILE A 96 2.16 7.62 -4.41
C ILE A 96 1.54 8.49 -3.33
N ALA A 97 1.59 9.81 -3.49
CA ALA A 97 1.05 10.74 -2.50
C ALA A 97 -0.45 10.53 -2.27
N ALA A 98 -1.21 10.28 -3.35
CA ALA A 98 -2.63 9.98 -3.27
C ALA A 98 -2.88 8.66 -2.54
N HIS A 99 -2.21 7.57 -2.92
CA HIS A 99 -2.36 6.26 -2.29
C HIS A 99 -1.98 6.29 -0.81
N TRP A 100 -0.87 6.95 -0.48
CA TRP A 100 -0.43 7.18 0.88
C TRP A 100 -1.47 7.96 1.70
N ALA A 101 -1.96 9.08 1.18
CA ALA A 101 -3.01 9.87 1.86
C ALA A 101 -4.31 9.06 2.03
N PHE A 102 -4.70 8.29 1.01
CA PHE A 102 -5.87 7.42 1.08
C PHE A 102 -5.75 6.36 2.17
N ASN A 103 -4.55 5.85 2.45
CA ASN A 103 -4.32 4.87 3.52
C ASN A 103 -4.12 5.50 4.90
N TRP A 104 -3.63 6.74 5.01
CA TRP A 104 -3.46 7.41 6.31
C TRP A 104 -4.72 8.08 6.84
N ILE A 105 -5.55 8.67 5.97
CA ILE A 105 -6.74 9.40 6.41
C ILE A 105 -7.79 8.40 6.92
N PRO A 106 -8.33 8.57 8.14
CA PRO A 106 -9.21 7.58 8.71
C PRO A 106 -10.66 7.90 8.33
N TRP A 107 -11.04 7.53 7.10
CA TRP A 107 -12.35 7.82 6.47
C TRP A 107 -13.57 7.26 7.23
N GLY A 108 -13.38 6.37 8.20
CA GLY A 108 -14.44 5.87 9.07
C GLY A 108 -15.32 4.79 8.43
N ILE A 109 -15.64 4.89 7.15
CA ILE A 109 -16.45 3.90 6.40
C ILE A 109 -15.61 2.97 5.52
N LEU A 110 -14.43 3.43 5.08
CA LEU A 110 -13.55 2.66 4.20
C LEU A 110 -12.65 1.74 5.01
N PRO A 111 -12.46 0.48 4.58
CA PRO A 111 -11.58 -0.47 5.26
C PRO A 111 -10.10 -0.24 4.90
N ASN A 112 -9.56 0.95 5.17
CA ASN A 112 -8.15 1.29 4.98
C ASN A 112 -7.35 1.25 6.30
N ASP A 113 -6.02 1.41 6.21
CA ASP A 113 -5.13 1.38 7.35
C ASP A 113 -5.46 2.43 8.41
N GLY A 114 -5.68 3.67 8.00
CA GLY A 114 -5.97 4.80 8.88
C GLY A 114 -7.25 4.58 9.68
N THR A 115 -8.32 4.12 9.03
CA THR A 115 -9.56 3.78 9.73
C THR A 115 -9.36 2.65 10.71
N ARG A 116 -8.53 1.65 10.37
CA ARG A 116 -8.21 0.55 11.29
C ARG A 116 -7.35 1.01 12.46
N LEU A 117 -6.35 1.87 12.22
CA LEU A 117 -5.51 2.51 13.24
C LEU A 117 -6.34 3.32 14.24
N TRP A 118 -7.31 4.11 13.77
CA TRP A 118 -8.23 4.85 14.65
C TRP A 118 -9.04 3.89 15.56
N ARG A 119 -9.39 2.70 15.07
CA ARG A 119 -10.22 1.75 15.82
C ARG A 119 -9.46 0.85 16.80
N LEU A 120 -8.13 0.95 16.88
CA LEU A 120 -7.32 0.18 17.83
C LEU A 120 -7.48 0.68 19.26
#